data_AF-A0AAQ4RRP9-F1
#
_entry.id   AF-A0AAQ4RRP9-F1
#
_cell.length_a   1.000
_cell.length_b   1.000
_cell.length_c   1.000
_cell.angle_alpha   90.00
_cell.angle_beta   90.00
_cell.angle_gamma   90.00
#
_symmetry.space_group_name_H-M   'P 1'
#
loop_
_entity.id
_entity.type
_entity.pdbx_description
1 polymer ?
#
loop_
_entity_poly.entity_id
_entity_poly.type
_entity_poly.pdbx_seq_one_letter_code
_entity_poly.pdbx_strand_id
1 'polypeptide(L)'
;NLFPTDVPQPVLTVSPSWTSPGDSVTLTCSVEPPSAGWRFFWYQAVPELSLNYTYELLAGNTTGTEQDSYILHGQTHTAGYVCRAGRGDPVFYTLYSDVKFLWSGGVNPAASLTVSPHRLQHFSTESLSLSCEGNSTEWRVMKADESGFMSSCSYWGQMTGSTCNTTRASSGVYWCESATQSSNAANITTHNPEEAASSSVFLLLLVVGLVSGVLLIILLLLILCCYRKSKASSLSRLVQASLLSL
;
A
#
# COMPACT_ATOMS: atom_id res chain seq x y z
N ASN A 1 17.63 45.65 6.75
CA ASN A 1 16.71 44.80 5.96
C ASN A 1 17.16 43.36 6.05
N LEU A 2 16.77 42.68 7.13
CA LEU A 2 17.00 41.25 7.30
C LEU A 2 15.79 40.53 6.71
N PHE A 3 15.95 39.90 5.54
CA PHE A 3 15.01 38.89 5.09
C PHE A 3 15.17 37.68 6.02
N PRO A 4 14.10 37.11 6.63
CA PRO A 4 14.23 35.90 7.42
C PRO A 4 14.59 34.76 6.46
N THR A 5 15.82 34.26 6.52
CA THR A 5 16.35 33.24 5.60
C THR A 5 15.93 31.81 5.93
N ASP A 6 15.01 31.58 6.87
CA ASP A 6 14.42 30.27 7.14
C ASP A 6 12.94 30.43 7.52
N VAL A 7 12.07 30.44 6.52
CA VAL A 7 10.62 30.27 6.77
C VAL A 7 10.40 28.77 6.94
N PRO A 8 9.94 28.29 8.11
CA PRO A 8 9.83 26.87 8.35
C PRO A 8 8.79 26.23 7.43
N GLN A 9 8.99 24.97 7.06
CA GLN A 9 8.01 24.14 6.37
C GLN A 9 7.37 23.18 7.38
N PRO A 10 6.04 23.23 7.60
CA PRO A 10 5.37 22.32 8.50
C PRO A 10 5.28 20.91 7.90
N VAL A 11 5.18 19.90 8.76
CA VAL A 11 5.01 18.50 8.39
C VAL A 11 3.56 18.09 8.67
N LEU A 12 2.85 17.68 7.62
CA LEU A 12 1.50 17.13 7.71
C LEU A 12 1.55 15.60 7.81
N THR A 13 0.71 15.04 8.68
CA THR A 13 0.44 13.61 8.80
C THR A 13 -1.06 13.34 8.78
N VAL A 14 -1.44 12.15 8.30
CA VAL A 14 -2.84 11.73 8.12
C VAL A 14 -2.99 10.34 8.71
N SER A 15 -3.97 10.14 9.60
CA SER A 15 -4.21 8.85 10.25
C SER A 15 -5.72 8.58 10.44
N PRO A 16 -6.25 7.45 9.92
CA PRO A 16 -5.60 6.53 8.98
C PRO A 16 -5.45 7.14 7.57
N SER A 17 -4.53 6.61 6.76
CA SER A 17 -4.34 7.04 5.37
C SER A 17 -5.35 6.44 4.39
N TRP A 18 -6.05 5.38 4.80
CA TRP A 18 -7.13 4.73 4.08
C TRP A 18 -8.42 4.80 4.88
N THR A 19 -9.50 5.25 4.24
CA THR A 19 -10.81 5.43 4.90
C THR A 19 -11.90 4.64 4.19
N SER A 20 -12.79 4.06 5.00
CA SER A 20 -14.10 3.59 4.53
C SER A 20 -15.14 4.69 4.69
N PRO A 21 -16.28 4.62 3.98
CA PRO A 21 -17.37 5.55 4.16
C PRO A 21 -17.85 5.58 5.62
N GLY A 22 -17.85 6.75 6.25
CA GLY A 22 -18.28 6.95 7.63
C GLY A 22 -17.16 6.96 8.67
N ASP A 23 -15.93 6.60 8.30
CA ASP A 23 -14.78 6.72 9.20
C ASP A 23 -14.40 8.20 9.42
N SER A 24 -13.75 8.45 10.55
CA SER A 24 -13.11 9.74 10.85
C SER A 24 -11.61 9.65 10.65
N VAL A 25 -11.03 10.70 10.06
CA VAL A 25 -9.58 10.79 9.81
C VAL A 25 -9.03 12.00 10.52
N THR A 26 -7.89 11.83 11.17
CA THR A 26 -7.19 12.92 11.86
C THR A 26 -6.03 13.41 10.99
N LEU A 27 -6.03 14.70 10.69
CA LEU A 27 -4.88 15.42 10.17
C LEU A 27 -4.09 15.99 11.35
N THR A 28 -2.77 15.86 11.36
CA THR A 28 -1.90 16.45 12.39
C THR A 28 -0.75 17.21 11.73
N CYS A 29 -0.50 18.44 12.17
CA CYS A 29 0.48 19.35 11.59
C CYS A 29 1.52 19.76 12.64
N SER A 30 2.80 19.60 12.33
CA SER A 30 3.89 19.99 13.22
C SER A 30 4.81 21.02 12.56
N VAL A 31 5.37 21.92 13.36
CA VAL A 31 6.37 22.90 12.92
C VAL A 31 7.63 22.68 13.75
N GLU A 32 8.77 22.46 13.09
CA GLU A 32 10.05 22.24 13.75
C GLU A 32 10.95 23.49 13.63
N PRO A 33 11.60 23.94 14.73
CA PRO A 33 11.47 23.45 16.09
C PRO A 33 10.10 23.80 16.73
N PRO A 34 9.55 22.95 17.62
CA PRO A 34 8.29 23.22 18.29
C PRO A 34 8.33 24.57 19.01
N SER A 35 7.35 25.42 18.74
CA SER A 35 7.25 26.76 19.34
C SER A 35 5.82 27.05 19.75
N ALA A 36 5.64 27.82 20.83
CA ALA A 36 4.33 28.28 21.25
C ALA A 36 3.80 29.40 20.33
N GLY A 37 2.47 29.56 20.31
CA GLY A 37 1.79 30.65 19.61
C GLY A 37 1.52 30.41 18.12
N TRP A 38 1.72 29.19 17.61
CA TRP A 38 1.27 28.82 16.28
C TRP A 38 -0.24 28.64 16.23
N ARG A 39 -0.85 29.17 15.17
CA ARG A 39 -2.20 28.83 14.74
C ARG A 39 -2.12 28.05 13.45
N PHE A 40 -2.76 26.90 13.40
CA PHE A 40 -2.74 25.99 12.27
C PHE A 40 -3.91 26.25 11.33
N PHE A 41 -3.61 26.20 10.05
CA PHE A 41 -4.52 26.36 8.93
C PHE A 41 -4.44 25.09 8.08
N TRP A 42 -5.57 24.66 7.56
CA TRP A 42 -5.83 23.36 6.95
C TRP A 42 -6.53 23.61 5.63
N TYR A 43 -5.98 23.02 4.57
CA TYR A 43 -6.42 23.25 3.21
C TYR A 43 -6.66 21.92 2.52
N GLN A 44 -7.64 21.90 1.63
CA GLN A 44 -7.79 20.87 0.63
C GLN A 44 -6.95 21.25 -0.59
N ALA A 45 -6.20 20.28 -1.11
CA ALA A 45 -5.44 20.43 -2.34
C ALA A 45 -6.35 20.16 -3.55
N VAL A 46 -6.58 21.18 -4.36
CA VAL A 46 -7.43 21.13 -5.54
C VAL A 46 -6.54 21.01 -6.79
N PRO A 47 -6.67 19.92 -7.57
CA PRO A 47 -5.93 19.74 -8.82
C PRO A 47 -6.11 20.91 -9.80
N GLU A 48 -5.00 21.42 -10.34
CA GLU A 48 -5.04 22.28 -11.53
C GLU A 48 -4.67 21.48 -12.79
N LEU A 49 -4.96 22.05 -13.97
CA LEU A 49 -4.57 21.44 -15.26
C LEU A 49 -3.05 21.25 -15.39
N SER A 50 -2.22 22.08 -14.73
CA SER A 50 -0.76 22.11 -14.86
C SER A 50 0.02 21.23 -13.86
N LEU A 51 -0.48 20.04 -13.52
CA LEU A 51 0.12 19.11 -12.53
C LEU A 51 0.39 19.70 -11.13
N ASN A 52 -0.06 20.93 -10.87
CA ASN A 52 0.02 21.61 -9.60
C ASN A 52 -1.30 21.49 -8.82
N TYR A 53 -1.27 21.96 -7.59
CA TYR A 53 -2.43 22.07 -6.73
C TYR A 53 -2.60 23.51 -6.25
N THR A 54 -3.85 23.95 -6.18
CA THR A 54 -4.25 25.11 -5.39
C THR A 54 -4.77 24.66 -4.04
N TYR A 55 -4.84 25.59 -3.08
CA TYR A 55 -5.16 25.26 -1.70
C TYR A 55 -6.39 26.04 -1.25
N GLU A 56 -7.49 25.32 -1.05
CA GLU A 56 -8.76 25.88 -0.56
C GLU A 56 -8.89 25.63 0.95
N LEU A 57 -9.22 26.68 1.71
CA LEU A 57 -9.29 26.58 3.17
C LEU A 57 -10.50 25.74 3.60
N LEU A 58 -10.29 24.79 4.52
CA LEU A 58 -11.39 24.00 5.06
C LEU A 58 -12.39 24.87 5.85
N ALA A 59 -13.67 24.53 5.75
CA ALA A 59 -14.75 25.28 6.39
C ALA A 59 -14.54 25.38 7.91
N GLY A 60 -14.77 26.58 8.47
CA GLY A 60 -14.60 26.83 9.91
C GLY A 60 -13.17 27.17 10.36
N ASN A 61 -12.20 27.24 9.44
CA ASN A 61 -10.79 27.45 9.77
C ASN A 61 -10.23 28.85 9.42
N THR A 62 -11.08 29.87 9.30
CA THR A 62 -10.70 31.21 8.81
C THR A 62 -9.66 31.92 9.68
N THR A 63 -9.68 31.70 10.99
CA THR A 63 -8.75 32.33 11.95
C THR A 63 -7.61 31.42 12.39
N GLY A 64 -7.57 30.18 11.90
CA GLY A 64 -6.65 29.13 12.37
C GLY A 64 -6.94 28.66 13.80
N THR A 65 -6.46 27.46 14.12
CA THR A 65 -6.67 26.78 15.41
C THR A 65 -5.37 26.68 16.20
N GLU A 66 -5.43 26.80 17.53
CA GLU A 66 -4.27 26.44 18.38
C GLU A 66 -4.06 24.92 18.43
N GLN A 67 -5.12 24.15 18.16
CA GLN A 67 -5.04 22.71 18.00
C GLN A 67 -4.25 22.38 16.73
N ASP A 68 -3.24 21.53 16.91
CA ASP A 68 -2.36 21.00 15.86
C ASP A 68 -2.98 19.82 15.09
N SER A 69 -4.24 19.48 15.41
CA SER A 69 -4.99 18.42 14.77
C SER A 69 -6.37 18.87 14.28
N TYR A 70 -6.85 18.22 13.21
CA TYR A 70 -8.14 18.47 12.58
C TYR A 70 -8.81 17.15 12.20
N ILE A 71 -10.08 16.97 12.54
CA ILE A 71 -10.83 15.74 12.27
C ILE A 71 -11.73 15.94 11.06
N LEU A 72 -11.51 15.10 10.05
CA LEU A 72 -12.36 14.96 8.87
C LEU A 72 -13.39 13.85 9.13
N HIS A 73 -14.65 14.10 8.76
CA HIS A 73 -15.75 13.15 8.92
C HIS A 73 -16.31 12.73 7.57
N GLY A 74 -16.52 11.42 7.39
CA GLY A 74 -17.37 10.89 6.32
C GLY A 74 -16.85 11.12 4.90
N GLN A 75 -15.52 11.13 4.72
CA GLN A 75 -14.90 11.35 3.41
C GLN A 75 -15.21 10.18 2.45
N THR A 76 -15.72 10.51 1.27
CA THR A 76 -16.18 9.50 0.28
C THR A 76 -15.31 9.40 -0.97
N HIS A 77 -14.28 10.24 -1.10
CA HIS A 77 -13.41 10.31 -2.26
C HIS A 77 -11.96 10.60 -1.86
N THR A 78 -11.03 10.24 -2.74
CA THR A 78 -9.60 10.52 -2.53
C THR A 78 -9.37 12.03 -2.51
N ALA A 79 -8.69 12.54 -1.49
CA ALA A 79 -8.44 13.97 -1.37
C ALA A 79 -7.04 14.25 -0.81
N GLY A 80 -6.40 15.29 -1.36
CA GLY A 80 -5.13 15.81 -0.85
C GLY A 80 -5.38 16.91 0.17
N TYR A 81 -4.53 16.98 1.19
CA TYR A 81 -4.55 18.01 2.22
C TYR A 81 -3.18 18.61 2.43
N VAL A 82 -3.17 19.86 2.89
CA VAL A 82 -1.98 20.65 3.21
C VAL A 82 -2.24 21.42 4.49
N CYS A 83 -1.22 21.59 5.33
CA CYS A 83 -1.27 22.49 6.47
C CYS A 83 -0.30 23.66 6.34
N ARG A 84 -0.60 24.74 7.06
CA ARG A 84 0.22 25.94 7.20
C ARG A 84 0.07 26.47 8.61
N ALA A 85 1.10 27.06 9.20
CA ALA A 85 1.00 27.71 10.51
C ALA A 85 1.22 29.22 10.38
N GLY A 86 0.63 29.99 11.29
CA GLY A 86 0.79 31.45 11.38
C GLY A 86 0.88 31.92 12.83
N ARG A 87 1.62 33.00 13.09
CA ARG A 87 1.76 33.62 14.42
C ARG A 87 2.06 35.11 14.36
N GLY A 88 1.81 35.84 15.45
CA GLY A 88 2.11 37.26 15.59
C GLY A 88 1.04 38.19 15.01
N ASP A 89 1.27 39.50 15.15
CA ASP A 89 0.41 40.57 14.64
C ASP A 89 1.32 41.70 14.08
N PRO A 90 1.44 41.88 12.75
CA PRO A 90 0.74 41.15 11.68
C PRO A 90 1.20 39.69 11.58
N VAL A 91 0.33 38.83 11.05
CA VAL A 91 0.56 37.38 11.01
C VAL A 91 1.74 37.01 10.11
N PHE A 92 2.77 36.40 10.70
CA PHE A 92 3.85 35.71 9.99
C PHE A 92 3.44 34.27 9.73
N TYR A 93 3.46 33.87 8.45
CA TYR A 93 3.09 32.53 8.05
C TYR A 93 4.29 31.68 7.64
N THR A 94 4.20 30.38 7.91
CA THR A 94 5.11 29.36 7.40
C THR A 94 4.91 29.14 5.90
N LEU A 95 5.76 28.30 5.30
CA LEU A 95 5.45 27.66 4.03
C LEU A 95 4.28 26.67 4.20
N TYR A 96 3.75 26.20 3.08
CA TYR A 96 2.81 25.08 3.05
C TYR A 96 3.56 23.76 3.28
N SER A 97 2.93 22.82 3.97
CA SER A 97 3.44 21.45 4.05
C SER A 97 3.44 20.79 2.66
N ASP A 98 4.14 19.67 2.54
CA ASP A 98 3.90 18.77 1.42
C ASP A 98 2.47 18.24 1.47
N VAL A 99 1.91 17.94 0.29
CA VAL A 99 0.56 17.39 0.16
C VAL A 99 0.54 15.96 0.72
N LYS A 100 -0.45 15.66 1.57
CA LYS A 100 -0.74 14.29 2.01
C LYS A 100 -2.12 13.88 1.55
N PHE A 101 -2.21 12.66 1.00
CA PHE A 101 -3.46 12.12 0.48
C PHE A 101 -4.13 11.23 1.50
N LEU A 102 -5.45 11.36 1.54
CA LEU A 102 -6.36 10.41 2.14
C LEU A 102 -7.02 9.60 1.00
N TRP A 103 -6.80 8.29 1.00
CA TRP A 103 -7.32 7.40 -0.04
C TRP A 103 -8.64 6.77 0.39
N SER A 104 -9.61 6.75 -0.53
CA SER A 104 -10.88 6.05 -0.32
C SER A 104 -11.02 4.94 -1.35
N GLY A 105 -11.16 3.69 -0.89
CA GLY A 105 -11.44 2.53 -1.75
C GLY A 105 -12.92 2.35 -2.07
N GLY A 106 -13.81 3.15 -1.46
CA GLY A 106 -15.25 3.05 -1.63
C GLY A 106 -15.72 3.56 -2.99
N VAL A 107 -16.91 3.13 -3.42
CA VAL A 107 -17.51 3.59 -4.67
C VAL A 107 -17.95 5.05 -4.50
N ASN A 108 -17.35 5.95 -5.27
CA ASN A 108 -17.80 7.34 -5.39
C ASN A 108 -18.74 7.46 -6.61
N PRO A 109 -20.03 7.80 -6.44
CA PRO A 109 -20.97 7.90 -7.54
C PRO A 109 -20.65 9.03 -8.54
N ALA A 110 -19.83 10.01 -8.15
CA ALA A 110 -19.44 11.11 -9.04
C ALA A 110 -18.27 10.76 -9.96
N ALA A 111 -17.36 9.88 -9.52
CA ALA A 111 -16.17 9.51 -10.26
C ALA A 111 -15.60 8.18 -9.79
N SER A 112 -15.17 7.32 -10.73
CA SER A 112 -14.61 6.01 -10.41
C SER A 112 -13.37 5.68 -11.25
N LEU A 113 -12.44 4.96 -10.62
CA LEU A 113 -11.29 4.34 -11.27
C LEU A 113 -11.54 2.84 -11.37
N THR A 114 -11.36 2.29 -12.57
CA THR A 114 -11.39 0.85 -12.84
C THR A 114 -10.02 0.36 -13.30
N VAL A 115 -9.63 -0.82 -12.81
CA VAL A 115 -8.36 -1.48 -13.15
C VAL A 115 -8.66 -2.69 -14.04
N SER A 116 -8.00 -2.76 -15.19
CA SER A 116 -8.10 -3.88 -16.13
C SER A 116 -6.70 -4.48 -16.42
N PRO A 117 -6.55 -5.81 -16.38
CA PRO A 117 -7.58 -6.80 -16.03
C PRO A 117 -7.96 -6.75 -14.55
N HIS A 118 -9.24 -6.95 -14.22
CA HIS A 118 -9.70 -6.92 -12.82
C HIS A 118 -9.32 -8.22 -12.11
N ARG A 119 -8.17 -8.22 -11.40
CA ARG A 119 -7.61 -9.38 -10.72
C ARG A 119 -6.99 -8.97 -9.40
N LEU A 120 -6.89 -9.91 -8.47
CA LEU A 120 -6.22 -9.71 -7.19
C LEU A 120 -4.70 -9.78 -7.29
N GLN A 121 -4.18 -10.44 -8.33
CA GLN A 121 -2.76 -10.66 -8.54
C GLN A 121 -2.33 -10.05 -9.87
N HIS A 122 -1.24 -9.28 -9.82
CA HIS A 122 -0.60 -8.67 -10.97
C HIS A 122 0.90 -8.98 -10.96
N PHE A 123 1.49 -9.18 -12.14
CA PHE A 123 2.93 -9.37 -12.28
C PHE A 123 3.58 -8.13 -12.91
N SER A 124 4.81 -7.81 -12.51
CA SER A 124 5.55 -6.62 -12.99
C SER A 124 5.83 -6.63 -14.50
N THR A 125 5.70 -7.79 -15.15
CA THR A 125 5.84 -7.98 -16.60
C THR A 125 4.54 -7.83 -17.39
N GLU A 126 3.40 -7.70 -16.70
CA GLU A 126 2.09 -7.56 -17.34
C GLU A 126 1.75 -6.10 -17.64
N SER A 127 0.83 -5.89 -18.59
CA SER A 127 0.28 -4.57 -18.86
C SER A 127 -0.93 -4.29 -17.95
N LEU A 128 -1.16 -3.01 -17.66
CA LEU A 128 -2.34 -2.54 -16.95
C LEU A 128 -3.02 -1.42 -17.73
N SER A 129 -4.35 -1.41 -17.64
CA SER A 129 -5.20 -0.33 -18.12
C SER A 129 -6.03 0.21 -16.96
N LEU A 130 -5.92 1.52 -16.74
CA LEU A 130 -6.58 2.26 -15.66
C LEU A 130 -7.55 3.24 -16.31
N SER A 131 -8.85 3.06 -16.10
CA SER A 131 -9.88 3.88 -16.76
C SER A 131 -10.69 4.70 -15.75
N CYS A 132 -10.78 6.01 -16.01
CA CYS A 132 -11.58 6.94 -15.24
C CYS A 132 -12.97 7.10 -15.86
N GLU A 133 -13.99 7.04 -15.02
CA GLU A 133 -15.37 7.37 -15.36
C GLU A 133 -15.88 8.48 -14.44
N GLY A 134 -16.75 9.35 -14.96
CA GLY A 134 -17.32 10.48 -14.23
C GLY A 134 -17.70 11.61 -15.19
N ASN A 135 -17.90 12.82 -14.66
CA ASN A 135 -18.40 13.95 -15.45
C ASN A 135 -17.29 14.85 -16.04
N SER A 136 -16.02 14.53 -15.79
CA SER A 136 -14.90 15.28 -16.36
C SER A 136 -14.46 14.69 -17.70
N THR A 137 -14.01 15.55 -18.62
CA THR A 137 -13.28 15.15 -19.83
C THR A 137 -11.77 15.22 -19.64
N GLU A 138 -11.31 15.98 -18.64
CA GLU A 138 -9.90 16.27 -18.36
C GLU A 138 -9.40 15.41 -17.20
N TRP A 139 -9.46 14.09 -17.36
CA TRP A 139 -8.95 13.17 -16.35
C TRP A 139 -7.45 13.03 -16.42
N ARG A 140 -6.81 13.02 -15.24
CA ARG A 140 -5.45 12.50 -15.07
C ARG A 140 -5.48 11.29 -14.16
N VAL A 141 -4.73 10.26 -14.55
CA VAL A 141 -4.47 9.09 -13.70
C VAL A 141 -3.18 9.35 -12.94
N MET A 142 -3.27 9.30 -11.62
CA MET A 142 -2.16 9.52 -10.70
C MET A 142 -1.72 8.21 -10.09
N LYS A 143 -0.45 8.16 -9.71
CA LYS A 143 0.16 7.06 -8.96
C LYS A 143 0.98 7.63 -7.81
N ALA A 144 0.82 7.04 -6.62
CA ALA A 144 1.77 7.15 -5.51
C ALA A 144 2.50 5.80 -5.37
N ASP A 145 3.84 5.82 -5.42
CA ASP A 145 4.64 4.62 -5.19
C ASP A 145 4.82 4.31 -3.69
N GLU A 146 5.58 3.26 -3.37
CA GLU A 146 5.84 2.84 -1.99
C GLU A 146 6.60 3.89 -1.16
N SER A 147 7.36 4.78 -1.82
CA SER A 147 8.03 5.92 -1.16
C SER A 147 7.08 7.10 -0.92
N GLY A 148 5.86 7.03 -1.46
CA GLY A 148 4.90 8.13 -1.47
C GLY A 148 5.18 9.16 -2.57
N PHE A 149 6.09 8.87 -3.50
CA PHE A 149 6.36 9.76 -4.63
C PHE A 149 5.20 9.70 -5.62
N MET A 150 4.69 10.87 -5.98
CA MET A 150 3.49 11.01 -6.77
C MET A 150 3.81 11.41 -8.21
N SER A 151 3.19 10.73 -9.17
CA SER A 151 3.41 11.00 -10.59
C SER A 151 2.16 10.75 -11.44
N SER A 152 1.99 11.55 -12.48
CA SER A 152 0.94 11.37 -13.49
C SER A 152 1.30 10.27 -14.48
N CYS A 153 0.30 9.57 -14.99
CA CYS A 153 0.42 8.56 -16.05
C CYS A 153 1.23 9.05 -17.26
N SER A 154 1.19 10.34 -17.58
CA SER A 154 1.99 10.91 -18.66
C SER A 154 3.50 10.64 -18.54
N TYR A 155 4.01 10.29 -17.35
CA TYR A 155 5.42 9.97 -17.12
C TYR A 155 5.74 8.47 -17.12
N TRP A 156 4.80 7.60 -16.75
CA TRP A 156 5.03 6.17 -16.55
C TRP A 156 4.15 5.26 -17.42
N GLY A 157 3.27 5.84 -18.23
CA GLY A 157 2.35 5.16 -19.13
C GLY A 157 1.91 6.08 -20.27
N GLN A 158 0.82 5.70 -20.92
CA GLN A 158 0.23 6.43 -22.04
C GLN A 158 -1.23 6.74 -21.77
N MET A 159 -1.57 8.02 -21.70
CA MET A 159 -2.96 8.48 -21.63
C MET A 159 -3.62 8.43 -23.01
N THR A 160 -4.88 7.98 -23.05
CA THR A 160 -5.76 8.01 -24.22
C THR A 160 -7.19 8.31 -23.73
N GLY A 161 -7.63 9.57 -23.87
CA GLY A 161 -8.88 10.02 -23.25
C GLY A 161 -8.80 9.91 -21.73
N SER A 162 -9.77 9.22 -21.12
CA SER A 162 -9.83 8.97 -19.68
C SER A 162 -9.12 7.68 -19.23
N THR A 163 -8.39 7.02 -20.14
CA THR A 163 -7.70 5.75 -19.86
C THR A 163 -6.18 5.92 -19.89
N CYS A 164 -5.50 5.36 -18.90
CA CYS A 164 -4.06 5.22 -18.84
C CYS A 164 -3.65 3.77 -19.09
N ASN A 165 -2.76 3.54 -20.05
CA ASN A 165 -2.20 2.22 -20.34
C ASN A 165 -0.71 2.19 -19.99
N THR A 166 -0.26 1.12 -19.34
CA THR A 166 1.16 0.84 -19.12
C THR A 166 1.50 -0.57 -19.59
N THR A 167 2.71 -0.74 -20.12
CA THR A 167 3.23 -2.04 -20.55
C THR A 167 3.80 -2.86 -19.41
N ARG A 168 4.06 -2.22 -18.25
CA ARG A 168 4.59 -2.86 -17.05
C ARG A 168 3.83 -2.38 -15.84
N ALA A 169 3.13 -3.31 -15.20
CA ALA A 169 2.50 -3.10 -13.92
C ALA A 169 3.56 -2.71 -12.88
N SER A 170 3.17 -1.84 -11.95
CA SER A 170 4.04 -1.50 -10.82
C SER A 170 3.23 -1.33 -9.56
N SER A 171 3.82 -1.70 -8.42
CA SER A 171 3.18 -1.50 -7.12
C SER A 171 2.93 -0.02 -6.85
N GLY A 172 1.81 0.28 -6.18
CA GLY A 172 1.45 1.63 -5.77
C GLY A 172 -0.06 1.85 -5.64
N VAL A 173 -0.41 3.06 -5.22
CA VAL A 173 -1.80 3.52 -5.11
C VAL A 173 -2.14 4.38 -6.31
N TYR A 174 -3.24 4.07 -6.98
CA TYR A 174 -3.69 4.73 -8.19
C TYR A 174 -5.05 5.38 -7.97
N TRP A 175 -5.25 6.57 -8.54
CA TRP A 175 -6.55 7.25 -8.54
C TRP A 175 -6.66 8.16 -9.76
N CYS A 176 -7.89 8.58 -10.07
CA CYS A 176 -8.17 9.59 -11.06
C CYS A 176 -8.47 10.91 -10.36
N GLU A 177 -8.01 12.00 -10.96
CA GLU A 177 -8.40 13.33 -10.52
C GLU A 177 -8.55 14.30 -11.70
N SER A 178 -9.28 15.36 -11.45
CA SER A 178 -9.56 16.47 -12.36
C SER A 178 -9.76 17.73 -11.51
N ALA A 179 -9.92 18.89 -12.16
CA ALA A 179 -10.13 20.15 -11.45
C ALA A 179 -11.39 20.17 -10.56
N THR A 180 -12.35 19.28 -10.80
CA THR A 180 -13.65 19.29 -10.10
C THR A 180 -13.94 18.01 -9.32
N GLN A 181 -13.24 16.91 -9.64
CA GLN A 181 -13.60 15.59 -9.14
C GLN A 181 -12.36 14.71 -8.95
N SER A 182 -12.44 13.84 -7.95
CA SER A 182 -11.49 12.75 -7.72
C SER A 182 -12.24 11.43 -7.54
N SER A 183 -11.63 10.34 -8.01
CA SER A 183 -12.21 9.01 -7.91
C SER A 183 -11.86 8.31 -6.60
N ASN A 184 -12.34 7.07 -6.47
CA ASN A 184 -11.76 6.10 -5.56
C ASN A 184 -10.29 5.81 -5.91
N ALA A 185 -9.57 5.25 -4.95
CA ALA A 185 -8.20 4.78 -5.09
C ALA A 185 -8.16 3.26 -5.16
N ALA A 186 -7.18 2.73 -5.90
CA ALA A 186 -6.86 1.31 -6.00
C ALA A 186 -5.41 1.08 -5.55
N ASN A 187 -5.21 0.16 -4.61
CA ASN A 187 -3.87 -0.28 -4.22
C ASN A 187 -3.51 -1.53 -5.02
N ILE A 188 -2.47 -1.44 -5.86
CA ILE A 188 -1.99 -2.55 -6.67
C ILE A 188 -0.63 -2.98 -6.12
N THR A 189 -0.48 -4.28 -5.88
CA THR A 189 0.80 -4.91 -5.54
C THR A 189 1.20 -5.81 -6.69
N THR A 190 2.43 -5.64 -7.18
CA THR A 190 2.97 -6.48 -8.26
C THR A 190 3.97 -7.49 -7.74
N HIS A 191 3.98 -8.68 -8.34
CA HIS A 191 4.92 -9.74 -8.04
C HIS A 191 5.95 -9.92 -9.16
N ASN A 192 7.17 -10.31 -8.78
CA ASN A 192 8.18 -10.73 -9.72
C ASN A 192 7.98 -12.21 -10.07
N PRO A 193 7.78 -12.56 -11.37
CA PRO A 193 7.55 -13.94 -11.75
C PRO A 193 8.75 -14.86 -11.45
N GLU A 194 9.98 -14.35 -11.48
CA GLU A 194 11.18 -15.11 -11.13
C GLU A 194 11.22 -15.53 -9.66
N GLU A 195 10.82 -14.63 -8.75
CA GLU A 195 10.75 -14.93 -7.32
C GLU A 195 9.63 -15.92 -7.01
N ALA A 196 8.48 -15.78 -7.66
CA ALA A 196 7.36 -16.71 -7.53
C ALA A 196 7.73 -18.12 -8.02
N ALA A 197 8.43 -18.22 -9.15
CA ALA A 197 8.92 -19.50 -9.67
C ALA A 197 9.97 -20.13 -8.74
N SER A 198 10.92 -19.34 -8.25
CA SER A 198 11.94 -19.80 -7.30
C SER A 198 11.32 -20.35 -6.00
N SER A 199 10.34 -19.63 -5.44
CA SER A 199 9.58 -20.07 -4.26
C SER A 199 8.84 -21.39 -4.50
N SER A 200 8.19 -21.53 -5.66
CA SER A 200 7.49 -22.77 -6.03
C SER A 200 8.44 -23.97 -6.17
N VAL A 201 9.60 -23.78 -6.77
CA VAL A 201 10.61 -24.85 -6.91
C VAL A 201 11.15 -25.27 -5.55
N PHE A 202 11.43 -24.30 -4.67
CA PHE A 202 11.89 -24.58 -3.31
C PHE A 202 10.88 -25.40 -2.50
N LEU A 203 9.59 -25.06 -2.58
CA LEU A 203 8.51 -25.82 -1.96
C LEU A 203 8.42 -27.25 -2.48
N LEU A 204 8.55 -27.44 -3.80
CA LEU A 204 8.56 -28.77 -4.41
C LEU A 204 9.74 -29.62 -3.90
N LEU A 205 10.94 -29.04 -3.83
CA LEU A 205 12.13 -29.73 -3.31
C LEU A 205 11.97 -30.12 -1.84
N LEU A 206 11.38 -29.26 -1.01
CA LEU A 206 11.07 -29.58 0.38
C LEU A 206 10.10 -30.75 0.50
N VAL A 207 9.00 -30.73 -0.27
CA VAL A 207 8.00 -31.81 -0.25
C VAL A 207 8.61 -33.14 -0.71
N VAL A 208 9.39 -33.13 -1.80
CA VAL A 208 10.09 -34.32 -2.30
C VAL A 208 11.10 -34.85 -1.27
N GLY A 209 11.84 -33.95 -0.61
CA GLY A 209 12.78 -34.31 0.46
C GLY A 209 12.09 -34.95 1.66
N LEU A 210 10.94 -34.40 2.09
CA LEU A 210 10.14 -34.95 3.19
C LEU A 210 9.59 -36.33 2.84
N VAL A 211 8.98 -36.50 1.66
CA VAL A 211 8.40 -37.78 1.24
C VAL A 211 9.48 -38.86 1.08
N SER A 212 10.61 -38.54 0.43
CA SER A 212 11.71 -39.50 0.28
C SER A 212 12.35 -39.87 1.62
N GLY A 213 12.53 -38.90 2.52
CA GLY A 213 13.02 -39.14 3.88
C GLY A 213 12.10 -40.07 4.68
N VAL A 214 10.79 -39.81 4.67
CA VAL A 214 9.79 -40.68 5.34
C VAL A 214 9.80 -42.09 4.75
N LEU A 215 9.91 -42.23 3.42
CA LEU A 215 9.97 -43.53 2.76
C LEU A 215 11.22 -44.33 3.18
N LEU A 216 12.37 -43.66 3.28
CA LEU A 216 13.61 -44.26 3.74
C LEU A 216 13.52 -44.71 5.21
N ILE A 217 12.89 -43.90 6.07
CA ILE A 217 12.67 -44.27 7.48
C ILE A 217 11.76 -45.50 7.57
N ILE A 218 10.66 -45.54 6.81
CA ILE A 218 9.76 -46.70 6.77
C ILE A 218 10.52 -47.95 6.29
N LEU A 219 11.31 -47.84 5.23
CA LEU A 219 12.10 -48.95 4.72
C LEU A 219 13.12 -49.47 5.75
N LEU A 220 13.82 -48.57 6.44
CA LEU A 220 14.76 -48.94 7.50
C LEU A 220 14.06 -49.63 8.68
N LEU A 221 12.87 -49.14 9.07
CA LEU A 221 12.06 -49.79 10.11
C LEU A 221 11.60 -51.18 9.67
N LEU A 222 11.18 -51.35 8.41
CA LEU A 222 10.83 -52.67 7.85
C LEU A 222 12.03 -53.61 7.85
N ILE A 223 13.21 -53.15 7.43
CA ILE A 223 14.45 -53.95 7.46
C ILE A 223 14.80 -54.34 8.90
N LEU A 224 14.72 -53.40 9.85
CA LEU A 224 14.95 -53.68 11.28
C LEU A 224 13.93 -54.67 11.84
N CYS A 225 12.65 -54.54 11.48
CA CYS A 225 11.60 -55.49 11.85
C CYS A 225 11.88 -56.89 11.29
N CYS A 226 12.24 -56.99 10.00
CA CYS A 226 12.65 -58.23 9.35
C CYS A 226 13.88 -58.85 10.02
N TYR A 227 14.88 -58.02 10.35
CA TYR A 227 16.08 -58.47 11.06
C TYR A 227 15.76 -59.00 12.46
N ARG A 228 14.92 -58.28 13.24
CA ARG A 228 14.48 -58.73 14.57
C ARG A 228 13.65 -60.02 14.48
N LYS A 229 12.78 -60.16 13.48
CA LYS A 229 11.98 -61.38 13.26
C LYS A 229 12.87 -62.56 12.85
N SER A 230 13.85 -62.34 11.98
CA SER A 230 14.86 -63.34 11.61
C SER A 230 15.67 -63.80 12.84
N LYS A 231 16.17 -62.85 13.65
CA LYS A 231 16.91 -63.15 14.87
C LYS A 231 16.06 -63.84 15.95
N ALA A 232 14.78 -63.49 16.08
CA ALA A 232 13.84 -64.20 16.95
C ALA A 232 13.56 -65.62 16.46
N SER A 233 13.44 -65.83 15.13
CA SER A 233 13.23 -67.15 14.53
C SER A 233 14.48 -68.05 14.59
N SER A 234 15.67 -67.47 14.57
CA SER A 234 16.92 -68.22 14.76
C SER A 234 17.13 -68.58 16.24
N LEU A 235 16.78 -67.67 17.16
CA LEU A 235 16.81 -67.93 18.60
C LEU A 235 15.78 -69.00 19.01
N SER A 236 14.57 -68.97 18.47
CA SER A 236 13.56 -70.00 18.73
C SER A 236 13.97 -71.37 18.21
N ARG A 237 14.64 -71.44 17.03
CA ARG A 237 15.19 -72.70 16.49
C ARG A 237 16.34 -73.25 17.34
N LEU A 238 17.18 -72.40 17.93
CA LEU A 238 18.26 -72.79 18.84
C LEU A 238 17.73 -73.30 20.20
N VAL A 239 16.68 -72.68 20.74
CA VAL A 239 16.00 -73.14 21.96
C VAL A 239 15.26 -74.47 21.71
N GLN A 240 14.61 -74.63 20.56
CA GLN A 240 13.97 -75.90 20.19
C GLN A 240 14.99 -77.03 19.99
N ALA A 241 16.15 -76.74 19.39
CA ALA A 241 17.23 -77.70 19.20
C ALA A 241 17.88 -78.14 20.52
N SER A 242 17.93 -77.26 21.53
CA SER A 242 18.50 -77.57 22.85
C SER A 242 17.52 -78.32 23.79
N LEU A 243 16.21 -78.13 23.62
CA LEU A 243 15.15 -78.91 24.29
C LEU A 243 14.95 -80.33 23.72
N LEU A 244 15.41 -80.59 22.49
CA LEU A 244 15.41 -81.93 21.87
C LEU A 244 16.68 -82.75 22.19
N SER A 245 17.64 -82.16 22.91
CA SER A 245 18.91 -82.79 23.31
C SER A 245 19.03 -83.06 24.83
N LEU A 246 17.92 -82.93 25.57
CA LEU A 246 17.73 -83.35 26.95
C LEU A 246 16.66 -84.44 26.99
#